data_AF-A0A554MDE4-F1
#
_entry.id   AF-A0A554MDE4-F1
#
_cell.length_a   1.000
_cell.length_b   1.000
_cell.length_c   1.000
_cell.angle_alpha   90.00
_cell.angle_beta   90.00
_cell.angle_gamma   90.00
#
_symmetry.space_group_name_H-M   'P 1'
#
loop_
_entity.id
_entity.type
_entity.pdbx_description
1 polymer ?
#
loop_
_entity_poly.entity_id
_entity_poly.type
_entity_poly.pdbx_seq_one_letter_code
_entity_poly.pdbx_strand_id
1 'polypeptide(L)'
;MVERLKLVLRSQRLQLLLKSFAFAGLLTWVKIGNFGFLPILFFLFFSLYVFNGHPYSLRSQNFYSFLALIVVSLGVTNILNRQAFVVLAILFFSVLFYLILGIKELVFVHRHQWYAVKNILLFYSLFLFFFLWDKSSYFFIKYLSFFTLTFFILREWLFWSEQNFPKRQLLASFVLAFVVVEILWSTAILPIGFISSANIMILITYLLVDFSLRHFQGTLNKKIILRNLGVFLLAIVFVLITSKWNSY
;
A
#
# COMPACT_ATOMS: atom_id res chain seq x y z
N MET A 1 32.22 -0.01 21.75
CA MET A 1 30.86 0.61 21.68
C MET A 1 30.13 0.27 20.37
N VAL A 2 30.81 0.33 19.21
CA VAL A 2 30.25 -0.01 17.89
C VAL A 2 29.75 -1.46 17.78
N GLU A 3 30.45 -2.43 18.38
CA GLU A 3 30.03 -3.84 18.35
C GLU A 3 28.73 -4.12 19.11
N ARG A 4 28.51 -3.46 20.25
CA ARG A 4 27.26 -3.59 21.02
C ARG A 4 26.06 -3.04 20.25
N LEU A 5 26.24 -1.91 19.55
CA LEU A 5 25.21 -1.35 18.66
C LEU A 5 24.88 -2.30 17.50
N LYS A 6 25.92 -2.94 16.91
CA LYS A 6 25.75 -3.90 15.82
C LYS A 6 24.98 -5.16 16.26
N LEU A 7 25.21 -5.63 17.49
CA LEU A 7 24.50 -6.75 18.09
C LEU A 7 23.02 -6.41 18.35
N VAL A 8 22.72 -5.22 18.91
CA VAL A 8 21.35 -4.76 19.17
C VAL A 8 20.55 -4.55 17.87
N LEU A 9 21.17 -3.98 16.84
CA LEU A 9 20.56 -3.83 15.52
C LEU A 9 20.29 -5.19 14.84
N ARG A 10 21.20 -6.16 15.00
CA ARG A 10 21.03 -7.52 14.47
C ARG A 10 19.89 -8.25 15.17
N SER A 11 19.78 -8.14 16.50
CA SER A 11 18.65 -8.71 17.24
C SER A 11 17.32 -8.07 16.82
N GLN A 12 17.29 -6.75 16.59
CA GLN A 12 16.07 -6.05 16.19
C GLN A 12 15.58 -6.46 14.79
N ARG A 13 16.50 -6.61 13.81
CA ARG A 13 16.15 -7.09 12.45
C ARG A 13 15.58 -8.51 12.48
N LEU A 14 16.17 -9.40 13.27
CA LEU A 14 15.69 -10.77 13.42
C LEU A 14 14.31 -10.81 14.09
N GLN A 15 14.08 -9.99 15.12
CA GLN A 15 12.76 -9.87 15.75
C GLN A 15 11.69 -9.38 14.76
N LEU A 16 12.00 -8.38 13.93
CA LEU A 16 11.09 -7.91 12.88
C LEU A 16 10.75 -8.99 11.85
N LEU A 17 11.76 -9.76 11.40
CA LEU A 17 11.54 -10.88 10.49
C LEU A 17 10.66 -11.97 11.12
N LEU A 18 10.91 -12.31 12.39
CA LEU A 18 10.07 -13.28 13.11
C LEU A 18 8.62 -12.79 13.23
N LYS A 19 8.41 -11.51 13.54
CA LYS A 19 7.07 -10.89 13.56
C LYS A 19 6.38 -10.96 12.19
N SER A 20 7.11 -10.72 11.10
CA SER A 20 6.53 -10.82 9.75
C SER A 20 6.23 -12.25 9.33
N PHE A 21 7.05 -13.22 9.73
CA PHE A 21 6.73 -14.64 9.54
C PHE A 21 5.54 -15.07 10.38
N ALA A 22 5.41 -14.59 11.62
CA ALA A 22 4.22 -14.85 12.43
C ALA A 22 2.96 -14.27 11.78
N PHE A 23 3.04 -13.05 11.23
CA PHE A 23 1.96 -12.46 10.43
C PHE A 23 1.59 -13.35 9.23
N ALA A 24 2.57 -13.85 8.48
CA ALA A 24 2.35 -14.76 7.35
C ALA A 24 1.69 -16.07 7.78
N GLY A 25 2.17 -16.67 8.88
CA GLY A 25 1.62 -17.91 9.43
C GLY A 25 0.16 -17.75 9.86
N LEU A 26 -0.19 -16.64 10.51
CA LEU A 26 -1.57 -16.36 10.90
C LEU A 26 -2.48 -16.06 9.70
N LEU A 27 -1.99 -15.32 8.71
CA LEU A 27 -2.75 -15.09 7.47
C LEU A 27 -3.02 -16.42 6.73
N THR A 28 -2.03 -17.33 6.74
CA THR A 28 -2.19 -18.70 6.23
C THR A 28 -3.24 -19.47 7.02
N TRP A 29 -3.21 -19.36 8.36
CA TRP A 29 -4.19 -20.02 9.23
C TRP A 29 -5.61 -19.50 9.00
N VAL A 30 -5.79 -18.18 8.79
CA VAL A 30 -7.07 -17.58 8.40
C VAL A 30 -7.59 -18.18 7.10
N LYS A 31 -6.73 -18.35 6.09
CA LYS A 31 -7.12 -18.94 4.81
C LYS A 31 -7.48 -20.43 4.95
N ILE A 32 -6.71 -21.21 5.69
CA ILE A 32 -7.00 -22.64 5.95
C ILE A 32 -8.30 -22.78 6.74
N GLY A 33 -8.54 -21.89 7.70
CA GLY A 33 -9.78 -21.82 8.47
C GLY A 33 -10.97 -21.24 7.70
N ASN A 34 -10.87 -21.10 6.37
CA ASN A 34 -11.91 -20.56 5.49
C ASN A 34 -12.55 -19.25 6.00
N PHE A 35 -11.73 -18.34 6.52
CA PHE A 35 -12.19 -17.05 7.06
C PHE A 35 -13.20 -17.18 8.22
N GLY A 36 -13.08 -18.24 9.03
CA GLY A 36 -13.84 -18.37 10.27
C GLY A 36 -13.62 -17.18 11.22
N PHE A 37 -14.64 -16.88 12.03
CA PHE A 37 -14.61 -15.76 12.97
C PHE A 37 -13.41 -15.79 13.93
N LEU A 38 -13.10 -16.96 14.49
CA LEU A 38 -11.99 -17.14 15.45
C LEU A 38 -10.61 -16.87 14.84
N PRO A 39 -10.21 -17.47 13.69
CA PRO A 39 -8.95 -17.14 13.03
C PRO A 39 -8.80 -15.65 12.71
N ILE A 40 -9.86 -15.00 12.21
CA ILE A 40 -9.83 -13.58 11.87
C ILE A 40 -9.61 -12.73 13.13
N LEU A 41 -10.38 -13.01 14.19
CA LEU A 41 -10.27 -12.28 15.44
C LEU A 41 -8.86 -12.42 16.02
N PHE A 42 -8.32 -13.64 16.06
CA PHE A 42 -6.96 -13.87 16.53
C PHE A 42 -5.91 -13.15 15.68
N PHE A 43 -6.05 -13.17 14.35
CA PHE A 43 -5.17 -12.43 13.44
C PHE A 43 -5.22 -10.91 13.69
N LEU A 44 -6.41 -10.34 13.89
CA LEU A 44 -6.58 -8.92 14.19
C LEU A 44 -5.94 -8.55 15.54
N PHE A 45 -6.21 -9.30 16.60
CA PHE A 45 -5.63 -9.04 17.92
C PHE A 45 -4.11 -9.20 17.92
N PHE A 46 -3.59 -10.26 17.30
CA PHE A 46 -2.15 -10.48 17.21
C PHE A 46 -1.46 -9.38 16.41
N SER A 47 -1.99 -9.04 15.23
CA SER A 47 -1.39 -7.99 14.38
C SER A 47 -1.40 -6.63 15.08
N LEU A 48 -2.47 -6.28 15.79
CA LEU A 48 -2.55 -5.07 16.62
C LEU A 48 -1.57 -5.10 17.80
N TYR A 49 -1.46 -6.24 18.49
CA TYR A 49 -0.52 -6.43 19.59
C TYR A 49 0.92 -6.24 19.12
N VAL A 50 1.32 -6.91 18.04
CA VAL A 50 2.66 -6.79 17.46
C VAL A 50 2.93 -5.37 16.97
N PHE A 51 1.94 -4.72 16.36
CA PHE A 51 2.08 -3.34 15.90
C PHE A 51 2.29 -2.38 17.08
N ASN A 52 1.60 -2.57 18.22
CA ASN A 52 1.65 -1.64 19.36
C ASN A 52 2.70 -1.99 20.43
N GLY A 53 3.23 -3.21 20.45
CA GLY A 53 4.03 -3.75 21.55
C GLY A 53 5.45 -3.16 21.73
N HIS A 54 5.83 -2.06 21.07
CA HIS A 54 7.16 -1.47 21.20
C HIS A 54 7.13 -0.05 21.80
N PRO A 55 7.74 0.15 22.99
CA PRO A 55 7.61 1.38 23.78
C PRO A 55 8.31 2.60 23.16
N TYR A 56 9.33 2.38 22.31
CA TYR A 56 10.08 3.44 21.64
C TYR A 56 9.57 3.79 20.24
N SER A 57 8.48 3.14 19.80
CA SER A 57 7.92 3.41 18.48
C SER A 57 7.01 4.65 18.50
N LEU A 58 7.06 5.45 17.45
CA LEU A 58 6.14 6.57 17.26
C LEU A 58 4.73 6.00 17.13
N ARG A 59 4.01 5.97 18.26
CA ARG A 59 2.82 5.15 18.52
C ARG A 59 1.72 5.26 17.45
N SER A 60 1.63 6.42 16.78
CA SER A 60 0.64 6.72 15.74
C SER A 60 1.15 6.68 14.30
N GLN A 61 2.47 6.57 14.08
CA GLN A 61 3.01 6.56 12.71
C GLN A 61 2.73 5.22 12.03
N ASN A 62 2.37 5.28 10.74
CA ASN A 62 2.00 4.14 9.90
C ASN A 62 0.73 3.38 10.29
N PHE A 63 -0.10 3.92 11.19
CA PHE A 63 -1.34 3.24 11.61
C PHE A 63 -2.34 3.07 10.45
N TYR A 64 -2.48 4.08 9.59
CA TYR A 64 -3.38 4.03 8.45
C TYR A 64 -2.92 3.02 7.39
N SER A 65 -1.62 2.99 7.09
CA SER A 65 -1.02 1.97 6.24
C SER A 65 -1.20 0.56 6.82
N PHE A 66 -1.07 0.41 8.13
CA PHE A 66 -1.29 -0.88 8.79
C PHE A 66 -2.75 -1.33 8.68
N LEU A 67 -3.73 -0.45 8.90
CA LEU A 67 -5.14 -0.76 8.69
C LEU A 67 -5.43 -1.14 7.24
N ALA A 68 -4.90 -0.37 6.28
CA ALA A 68 -5.06 -0.68 4.86
C ALA A 68 -4.43 -2.04 4.50
N LEU A 69 -3.27 -2.37 5.07
CA LEU A 69 -2.64 -3.68 4.89
C LEU A 69 -3.53 -4.81 5.42
N ILE A 70 -4.13 -4.67 6.60
CA ILE A 70 -5.05 -5.69 7.15
C ILE A 70 -6.23 -5.92 6.20
N VAL A 71 -6.91 -4.84 5.80
CA VAL A 71 -8.10 -4.93 4.95
C VAL A 71 -7.76 -5.56 3.61
N VAL A 72 -6.69 -5.10 2.96
CA VAL A 72 -6.28 -5.57 1.64
C VAL A 72 -5.73 -7.01 1.71
N SER A 73 -4.97 -7.36 2.74
CA SER A 73 -4.42 -8.72 2.88
C SER A 73 -5.50 -9.77 3.09
N LEU A 74 -6.49 -9.50 3.95
CA LEU A 74 -7.65 -10.38 4.14
C LEU A 74 -8.49 -10.45 2.87
N GLY A 75 -8.75 -9.31 2.23
CA GLY A 75 -9.55 -9.23 1.03
C GLY A 75 -8.95 -10.00 -0.15
N VAL A 76 -7.67 -9.75 -0.48
CA VAL A 76 -6.99 -10.41 -1.61
C VAL A 76 -6.83 -11.90 -1.36
N THR A 77 -6.44 -12.31 -0.15
CA THR A 77 -6.30 -13.76 0.15
C THR A 77 -7.65 -14.48 0.13
N ASN A 78 -8.76 -13.79 0.40
CA ASN A 78 -10.10 -14.38 0.28
C ASN A 78 -10.46 -14.66 -1.18
N ILE A 79 -10.22 -13.69 -2.08
CA ILE A 79 -10.56 -13.79 -3.50
C ILE A 79 -9.69 -14.82 -4.24
N LEU A 80 -8.42 -14.97 -3.85
CA LEU A 80 -7.51 -15.91 -4.51
C LEU A 80 -7.84 -17.38 -4.16
N ASN A 81 -8.12 -18.18 -5.19
CA ASN A 81 -8.42 -19.61 -5.04
C ASN A 81 -7.24 -20.54 -5.34
N ARG A 82 -6.31 -20.12 -6.22
CA ARG A 82 -5.15 -20.95 -6.58
C ARG A 82 -4.09 -20.87 -5.48
N GLN A 83 -3.71 -22.02 -4.92
CA GLN A 83 -2.76 -22.12 -3.80
C GLN A 83 -1.43 -21.38 -4.08
N ALA A 84 -0.86 -21.52 -5.29
CA ALA A 84 0.38 -20.83 -5.66
C ALA A 84 0.26 -19.29 -5.54
N PHE A 85 -0.85 -18.71 -5.99
CA PHE A 85 -1.07 -17.26 -5.89
C PHE A 85 -1.36 -16.81 -4.46
N VAL A 86 -2.02 -17.66 -3.67
CA VAL A 86 -2.25 -17.40 -2.24
C VAL A 86 -0.93 -17.33 -1.49
N VAL A 87 -0.02 -18.29 -1.69
CA VAL A 87 1.31 -18.29 -1.05
C VAL A 87 2.10 -17.05 -1.45
N LEU A 88 2.12 -16.69 -2.74
CA LEU A 88 2.78 -15.48 -3.21
C LEU A 88 2.20 -14.21 -2.57
N ALA A 89 0.87 -14.10 -2.46
CA ALA A 89 0.21 -12.98 -1.81
C ALA A 89 0.56 -12.89 -0.32
N ILE A 90 0.59 -14.01 0.40
CA ILE A 90 0.94 -14.06 1.84
C ILE A 90 2.39 -13.60 2.05
N LEU A 91 3.33 -14.10 1.25
CA LEU A 91 4.73 -13.68 1.30
C LEU A 91 4.87 -12.19 1.01
N PHE A 92 4.18 -11.70 -0.01
CA PHE A 92 4.17 -10.29 -0.38
C PHE A 92 3.62 -9.39 0.75
N PHE A 93 2.49 -9.76 1.37
CA PHE A 93 1.93 -9.01 2.50
C PHE A 93 2.80 -9.09 3.76
N SER A 94 3.52 -10.20 3.97
CA SER A 94 4.51 -10.33 5.03
C SER A 94 5.68 -9.35 4.85
N VAL A 95 6.18 -9.20 3.62
CA VAL A 95 7.21 -8.20 3.28
C VAL A 95 6.69 -6.78 3.50
N LEU A 96 5.45 -6.48 3.10
CA LEU A 96 4.82 -5.19 3.38
C LEU A 96 4.69 -4.92 4.89
N PHE A 97 4.29 -5.92 5.67
CA PHE A 97 4.21 -5.81 7.13
C PHE A 97 5.59 -5.55 7.75
N TYR A 98 6.62 -6.26 7.28
CA TYR A 98 8.02 -6.02 7.66
C TYR A 98 8.45 -4.58 7.34
N LEU A 99 8.11 -4.04 6.17
CA LEU A 99 8.42 -2.65 5.82
C LEU A 99 7.71 -1.65 6.75
N ILE A 100 6.42 -1.85 7.03
CA ILE A 100 5.65 -0.99 7.94
C ILE A 100 6.28 -0.95 9.33
N LEU A 101 6.60 -2.12 9.89
CA LEU A 101 7.25 -2.23 11.19
C LEU A 101 8.67 -1.68 11.18
N GLY A 102 9.47 -2.00 10.17
CA GLY A 102 10.85 -1.56 10.06
C GLY A 102 11.00 -0.04 9.93
N ILE A 103 10.06 0.63 9.24
CA ILE A 103 9.99 2.10 9.20
C ILE A 103 9.59 2.65 10.57
N LYS A 104 8.58 2.05 11.22
CA LYS A 104 8.09 2.47 12.54
C LYS A 104 9.14 2.30 13.64
N GLU A 105 9.94 1.24 13.59
CA GLU A 105 11.00 0.91 14.55
C GLU A 105 12.36 1.54 14.21
N LEU A 106 12.42 2.41 13.19
CA LEU A 106 13.62 3.17 12.79
C LEU A 106 14.81 2.29 12.37
N VAL A 107 14.56 1.06 11.91
CA VAL A 107 15.62 0.11 11.51
C VAL A 107 16.28 0.50 10.18
N PHE A 108 15.56 1.24 9.33
CA PHE A 108 16.06 1.69 8.03
C PHE A 108 16.83 3.02 8.13
N VAL A 109 17.99 3.07 7.48
CA VAL A 109 18.82 4.29 7.39
C VAL A 109 18.15 5.34 6.48
N HIS A 110 17.80 4.97 5.24
CA HIS A 110 17.19 5.85 4.25
C HIS A 110 15.64 5.82 4.32
N ARG A 111 15.08 6.25 5.45
CA ARG A 111 13.64 6.13 5.76
C ARG A 111 12.72 6.67 4.67
N HIS A 112 13.08 7.78 4.02
CA HIS A 112 12.26 8.41 2.99
C HIS A 112 12.01 7.52 1.76
N GLN A 113 13.06 6.84 1.29
CA GLN A 113 12.94 5.97 0.12
C GLN A 113 12.10 4.74 0.44
N TRP A 114 12.33 4.11 1.60
CA TRP A 114 11.55 2.94 2.04
C TRP A 114 10.09 3.28 2.28
N TYR A 115 9.80 4.50 2.74
CA TYR A 115 8.44 4.97 2.92
C TYR A 115 7.68 5.13 1.59
N ALA A 116 8.34 5.68 0.56
CA ALA A 116 7.79 5.73 -0.79
C ALA A 116 7.55 4.33 -1.36
N VAL A 117 8.52 3.42 -1.23
CA VAL A 117 8.39 2.01 -1.66
C VAL A 117 7.19 1.33 -0.96
N LYS A 118 7.08 1.48 0.36
CA LYS A 118 5.95 0.96 1.14
C LYS A 118 4.62 1.47 0.60
N ASN A 119 4.46 2.78 0.41
CA ASN A 119 3.20 3.37 -0.07
C ASN A 119 2.86 2.91 -1.50
N ILE A 120 3.83 2.87 -2.41
CA ILE A 120 3.63 2.41 -3.79
C ILE A 120 3.15 0.95 -3.80
N LEU A 121 3.81 0.07 -3.06
CA LEU A 121 3.42 -1.34 -2.96
C LEU A 121 2.03 -1.50 -2.33
N LEU A 122 1.69 -0.68 -1.34
CA LEU A 122 0.38 -0.71 -0.68
C LEU A 122 -0.73 -0.23 -1.63
N PHE A 123 -0.51 0.87 -2.37
CA PHE A 123 -1.43 1.32 -3.42
C PHE A 123 -1.61 0.25 -4.49
N TYR A 124 -0.53 -0.37 -4.95
CA TYR A 124 -0.59 -1.44 -5.94
C TYR A 124 -1.46 -2.61 -5.46
N SER A 125 -1.29 -3.00 -4.19
CA SER A 125 -2.11 -4.04 -3.56
C SER A 125 -3.59 -3.67 -3.51
N LEU A 126 -3.86 -2.41 -3.18
CA LEU A 126 -5.21 -1.87 -3.07
C LEU A 126 -5.90 -1.76 -4.44
N PHE A 127 -5.17 -1.39 -5.51
CA PHE A 127 -5.68 -1.44 -6.88
C PHE A 127 -5.94 -2.88 -7.33
N LEU A 128 -5.02 -3.82 -7.09
CA LEU A 128 -5.22 -5.22 -7.39
C LEU A 128 -6.48 -5.76 -6.69
N PHE A 129 -6.65 -5.45 -5.40
CA PHE A 129 -7.83 -5.84 -4.66
C PHE A 129 -9.13 -5.30 -5.29
N PHE A 130 -9.14 -4.02 -5.66
CA PHE A 130 -10.31 -3.39 -6.26
C PHE A 130 -10.70 -4.04 -7.60
N PHE A 131 -9.73 -4.27 -8.49
CA PHE A 131 -9.98 -4.85 -9.81
C PHE A 131 -10.24 -6.37 -9.78
N LEU A 132 -9.74 -7.07 -8.76
CA LEU A 132 -10.06 -8.49 -8.53
C LEU A 132 -11.44 -8.69 -7.90
N TRP A 133 -11.93 -7.73 -7.11
CA TRP A 133 -13.25 -7.80 -6.52
C TRP A 133 -14.31 -7.72 -7.61
N ASP A 134 -15.23 -8.70 -7.61
CA ASP A 134 -16.38 -8.78 -8.51
C ASP A 134 -17.09 -7.42 -8.72
N LYS A 135 -17.51 -7.16 -9.96
CA LYS A 135 -18.21 -5.95 -10.38
C LYS A 135 -19.69 -5.96 -9.97
N SER A 136 -20.25 -7.14 -9.67
CA SER A 136 -21.69 -7.34 -9.50
C SER A 136 -22.27 -6.88 -8.15
N SER A 137 -21.45 -6.70 -7.11
CA SER A 137 -21.93 -6.48 -5.74
C SER A 137 -21.52 -5.11 -5.15
N TYR A 138 -22.47 -4.49 -4.44
CA TYR A 138 -22.32 -3.30 -3.59
C TYR A 138 -21.45 -2.17 -4.16
N PHE A 139 -21.81 -1.64 -5.33
CA PHE A 139 -21.11 -0.53 -5.99
C PHE A 139 -20.74 0.59 -5.01
N PHE A 140 -21.72 1.23 -4.36
CA PHE A 140 -21.45 2.37 -3.48
C PHE A 140 -20.50 2.06 -2.32
N ILE A 141 -20.66 0.92 -1.65
CA ILE A 141 -19.83 0.54 -0.50
C ILE A 141 -18.39 0.26 -0.96
N LYS A 142 -18.22 -0.39 -2.12
CA LYS A 142 -16.90 -0.68 -2.69
C LYS A 142 -16.11 0.60 -2.99
N TYR A 143 -16.72 1.56 -3.68
CA TYR A 143 -16.06 2.83 -3.99
C TYR A 143 -15.81 3.69 -2.75
N LEU A 144 -16.75 3.72 -1.79
CA LEU A 144 -16.58 4.45 -0.53
C LEU A 144 -15.45 3.86 0.34
N SER A 145 -15.37 2.52 0.43
CA SER A 145 -14.29 1.84 1.14
C SER A 145 -12.94 2.11 0.47
N PHE A 146 -12.90 2.07 -0.87
CA PHE A 146 -11.69 2.38 -1.62
C PHE A 146 -11.25 3.84 -1.42
N PHE A 147 -12.19 4.79 -1.47
CA PHE A 147 -11.94 6.21 -1.24
C PHE A 147 -11.35 6.44 0.15
N THR A 148 -11.96 5.86 1.19
CA THR A 148 -11.51 6.04 2.58
C THR A 148 -10.10 5.47 2.80
N LEU A 149 -9.80 4.28 2.29
CA LEU A 149 -8.45 3.70 2.37
C LEU A 149 -7.41 4.55 1.61
N THR A 150 -7.74 4.95 0.37
CA THR A 150 -6.87 5.81 -0.46
C THR A 150 -6.58 7.14 0.25
N PHE A 151 -7.63 7.77 0.79
CA PHE A 151 -7.50 9.00 1.57
C PHE A 151 -6.56 8.83 2.76
N PHE A 152 -6.71 7.76 3.54
CA PHE A 152 -5.87 7.52 4.70
C PHE A 152 -4.40 7.26 4.33
N ILE A 153 -4.13 6.50 3.27
CA ILE A 153 -2.76 6.27 2.80
C ILE A 153 -2.14 7.57 2.25
N LEU A 154 -2.87 8.35 1.44
CA LEU A 154 -2.38 9.63 0.91
C LEU A 154 -2.12 10.63 2.03
N ARG A 155 -3.00 10.71 3.01
CA ARG A 155 -2.83 11.56 4.19
C ARG A 155 -1.56 11.21 4.94
N GLU A 156 -1.33 9.93 5.18
CA GLU A 156 -0.10 9.48 5.81
C GLU A 156 1.12 9.84 4.95
N TRP A 157 1.03 9.64 3.62
CA TRP A 157 2.14 9.92 2.72
C TRP A 157 2.54 11.39 2.74
N LEU A 158 1.59 12.30 2.56
CA LEU A 158 1.82 13.73 2.54
C LEU A 158 2.31 14.26 3.90
N PHE A 159 1.76 13.76 5.02
CA PHE A 159 2.19 14.14 6.36
C PHE A 159 3.69 13.88 6.62
N TRP A 160 4.23 12.82 6.03
CA TRP A 160 5.64 12.48 6.22
C TRP A 160 6.58 13.35 5.39
N SER A 161 6.10 13.92 4.28
CA SER A 161 6.92 14.79 3.43
C SER A 161 6.87 16.26 3.82
N GLU A 162 5.75 16.74 4.36
CA GLU A 162 5.58 18.14 4.73
C GLU A 162 4.90 18.14 6.11
N GLN A 163 5.46 18.80 7.11
CA GLN A 163 4.82 18.90 8.45
C GLN A 163 4.24 20.29 8.73
N ASN A 164 4.58 21.28 7.89
CA ASN A 164 4.37 22.68 8.22
C ASN A 164 2.90 23.14 8.07
N PHE A 165 2.05 22.42 7.33
CA PHE A 165 0.68 22.86 7.01
C PHE A 165 -0.38 21.74 7.07
N PRO A 166 -0.82 21.30 8.27
CA PRO A 166 -1.69 20.14 8.44
C PRO A 166 -3.07 20.29 7.78
N LYS A 167 -3.66 21.49 7.79
CA LYS A 167 -4.98 21.73 7.15
C LYS A 167 -4.92 21.62 5.63
N ARG A 168 -3.87 22.17 5.00
CA ARG A 168 -3.67 22.10 3.54
C ARG A 168 -3.42 20.66 3.09
N GLN A 169 -2.69 19.89 3.88
CA GLN A 169 -2.43 18.47 3.62
C GLN A 169 -3.70 17.63 3.66
N LEU A 170 -4.57 17.86 4.64
CA LEU A 170 -5.83 17.13 4.74
C LEU A 170 -6.72 17.38 3.51
N LEU A 171 -6.86 18.65 3.11
CA LEU A 171 -7.60 19.03 1.92
C LEU A 171 -6.97 18.43 0.66
N ALA A 172 -5.64 18.51 0.52
CA ALA A 172 -4.93 17.92 -0.61
C ALA A 172 -5.08 16.40 -0.67
N SER A 173 -5.03 15.71 0.47
CA SER A 173 -5.23 14.26 0.54
C SER A 173 -6.65 13.87 0.11
N PHE A 174 -7.64 14.67 0.51
CA PHE A 174 -9.04 14.47 0.14
C PHE A 174 -9.24 14.66 -1.37
N VAL A 175 -8.74 15.78 -1.93
CA VAL A 175 -8.82 16.07 -3.36
C VAL A 175 -8.08 15.02 -4.19
N LEU A 176 -6.87 14.64 -3.79
CA LEU A 176 -6.12 13.60 -4.49
C LEU A 176 -6.83 12.24 -4.42
N ALA A 177 -7.38 11.86 -3.26
CA ALA A 177 -8.14 10.62 -3.14
C ALA A 177 -9.37 10.62 -4.06
N PHE A 178 -10.05 11.76 -4.16
CA PHE A 178 -11.20 11.93 -5.06
C PHE A 178 -10.78 11.78 -6.53
N VAL A 179 -9.72 12.48 -6.96
CA VAL A 179 -9.17 12.35 -8.31
C VAL A 179 -8.73 10.92 -8.62
N VAL A 180 -8.09 10.23 -7.67
CA VAL A 180 -7.69 8.82 -7.86
C VAL A 180 -8.91 7.91 -8.05
N VAL A 181 -10.01 8.15 -7.33
CA VAL A 181 -11.26 7.39 -7.49
C VAL A 181 -11.93 7.64 -8.85
N GLU A 182 -11.98 8.88 -9.31
CA GLU A 182 -12.51 9.23 -10.65
C GLU A 182 -11.72 8.54 -11.78
N ILE A 183 -10.39 8.54 -11.66
CA ILE A 183 -9.53 7.85 -12.63
C ILE A 183 -9.69 6.32 -12.52
N LEU A 184 -9.85 5.80 -11.30
CA LEU A 184 -10.14 4.39 -11.09
C LEU A 184 -11.46 3.98 -11.72
N TRP A 185 -12.49 4.80 -11.61
CA TRP A 185 -13.76 4.55 -12.30
C TRP A 185 -13.58 4.55 -13.83
N SER A 186 -12.83 5.52 -14.36
CA SER A 186 -12.51 5.58 -15.79
C SER A 186 -11.72 4.36 -16.29
N THR A 187 -10.75 3.89 -15.51
CA THR A 187 -9.94 2.70 -15.85
C THR A 187 -10.69 1.38 -15.69
N ALA A 188 -11.72 1.32 -14.83
CA ALA A 188 -12.56 0.13 -14.66
C ALA A 188 -13.46 -0.16 -15.88
N ILE A 189 -13.69 0.84 -16.73
CA ILE A 189 -14.44 0.73 -17.99
C ILE A 189 -13.56 0.14 -19.12
N LEU A 190 -12.23 0.28 -19.03
CA LEU A 190 -11.32 -0.20 -20.06
C LEU A 190 -11.32 -1.75 -20.11
N PRO A 191 -11.37 -2.36 -21.31
CA PRO A 191 -11.36 -3.82 -21.50
C PRO A 191 -9.93 -4.40 -21.41
N ILE A 192 -9.25 -4.11 -20.31
CA ILE A 192 -7.89 -4.56 -20.03
C ILE A 192 -7.87 -5.47 -18.79
N GLY A 193 -6.88 -6.36 -18.72
CA GLY A 193 -6.73 -7.25 -17.57
C GLY A 193 -6.45 -6.50 -16.27
N PHE A 194 -6.89 -7.06 -15.13
CA PHE A 194 -6.78 -6.43 -13.81
C PHE A 194 -5.35 -6.01 -13.41
N ILE A 195 -4.33 -6.76 -13.85
CA ILE A 195 -2.92 -6.44 -13.62
C ILE A 195 -2.54 -5.16 -14.40
N SER A 196 -2.94 -5.08 -15.67
CA SER A 196 -2.68 -3.91 -16.51
C SER A 196 -3.43 -2.68 -15.98
N SER A 197 -4.68 -2.82 -15.53
CA SER A 197 -5.42 -1.73 -14.86
C SER A 197 -4.71 -1.25 -13.60
N ALA A 198 -4.25 -2.16 -12.74
CA ALA A 198 -3.49 -1.81 -11.54
C ALA A 198 -2.16 -1.11 -11.86
N ASN A 199 -1.47 -1.54 -12.93
CA ASN A 199 -0.24 -0.90 -13.42
C ASN A 199 -0.48 0.53 -13.93
N ILE A 200 -1.57 0.78 -14.66
CA ILE A 200 -1.93 2.13 -15.08
C ILE A 200 -2.25 3.00 -13.86
N MET A 201 -3.05 2.48 -12.92
CA MET A 201 -3.44 3.21 -11.72
C MET A 201 -2.24 3.58 -10.85
N ILE A 202 -1.28 2.66 -10.64
CA ILE A 202 -0.10 2.98 -9.83
C ILE A 202 0.79 4.04 -10.49
N LEU A 203 0.95 4.03 -11.82
CA LEU A 203 1.69 5.05 -12.55
C LEU A 203 1.05 6.43 -12.40
N ILE A 204 -0.26 6.51 -12.57
CA ILE A 204 -1.03 7.75 -12.43
C ILE A 204 -0.93 8.28 -11.00
N THR A 205 -1.23 7.44 -10.01
CA THR A 205 -1.21 7.84 -8.59
C THR A 205 0.20 8.25 -8.16
N TYR A 206 1.25 7.55 -8.61
CA TYR A 206 2.63 7.94 -8.34
C TYR A 206 2.94 9.34 -8.90
N LEU A 207 2.54 9.62 -10.14
CA LEU A 207 2.77 10.91 -10.78
C LEU A 207 2.00 12.04 -10.09
N LEU A 208 0.73 11.81 -9.74
CA LEU A 208 -0.09 12.77 -8.98
C LEU A 208 0.54 13.09 -7.62
N VAL A 209 1.02 12.08 -6.91
CA VAL A 209 1.66 12.25 -5.60
C VAL A 209 3.00 12.96 -5.75
N ASP A 210 3.87 12.57 -6.68
CA ASP A 210 5.16 13.22 -6.91
C ASP A 210 5.00 14.70 -7.28
N PHE A 211 4.02 15.04 -8.14
CA PHE A 211 3.70 16.44 -8.45
C PHE A 211 3.19 17.21 -7.24
N SER A 212 2.30 16.61 -6.44
CA SER A 212 1.79 17.24 -5.22
C SER A 212 2.90 17.50 -4.21
N LEU A 213 3.79 16.51 -4.00
CA LEU A 213 4.94 16.62 -3.10
C LEU A 213 5.90 17.72 -3.55
N ARG A 214 6.26 17.76 -4.84
CA ARG A 214 7.15 18.80 -5.40
C ARG A 214 6.53 20.18 -5.36
N HIS A 215 5.21 20.27 -5.54
CA HIS A 215 4.48 21.52 -5.40
C HIS A 215 4.56 22.04 -3.95
N PHE A 216 4.33 21.18 -2.96
CA PHE A 216 4.45 21.56 -1.54
C PHE A 216 5.88 21.94 -1.15
N GLN A 217 6.89 21.25 -1.69
CA GLN A 217 8.29 21.56 -1.46
C GLN A 217 8.79 22.80 -2.23
N GLY A 218 7.99 23.37 -3.13
CA GLY A 218 8.40 24.49 -3.99
C GLY A 218 9.49 24.14 -5.01
N THR A 219 9.75 22.84 -5.25
CA THR A 219 10.81 22.35 -6.15
C THR A 219 10.29 22.02 -7.56
N LEU A 220 9.05 22.40 -7.85
CA LEU A 220 8.38 22.09 -9.10
C LEU A 220 8.97 22.93 -10.26
N ASN A 221 9.74 22.26 -11.12
CA ASN A 221 10.36 22.86 -12.29
C ASN A 221 9.80 22.22 -13.57
N LYS A 222 9.56 23.04 -14.61
CA LYS A 222 9.14 22.59 -15.96
C LYS A 222 9.98 21.42 -16.48
N LYS A 223 11.30 21.42 -16.26
CA LYS A 223 12.19 20.32 -16.69
C LYS A 223 11.84 18.99 -16.03
N ILE A 224 11.47 19.01 -14.74
CA ILE A 224 11.09 17.81 -14.00
C ILE A 224 9.72 17.31 -14.47
N ILE A 225 8.77 18.23 -14.68
CA ILE A 225 7.43 17.89 -15.17
C ILE A 225 7.52 17.18 -16.52
N LEU A 226 8.25 17.76 -17.49
CA LEU A 226 8.41 17.18 -18.81
C LEU A 226 9.10 15.80 -18.77
N ARG A 227 10.13 15.66 -17.92
CA ARG A 227 10.82 14.37 -17.73
C ARG A 227 9.87 13.31 -17.17
N ASN A 228 9.12 13.63 -16.12
CA ASN A 228 8.19 12.70 -15.49
C ASN A 228 7.04 12.33 -16.43
N LEU A 229 6.49 13.29 -17.18
CA LEU A 229 5.48 13.04 -18.21
C LEU A 229 6.03 12.16 -19.33
N GLY A 230 7.27 12.37 -19.79
CA GLY A 230 7.90 11.53 -20.80
C GLY A 230 8.04 10.07 -20.34
N VAL A 231 8.54 9.84 -19.12
CA VAL A 231 8.64 8.50 -18.53
C VAL A 231 7.26 7.86 -18.36
N PHE A 232 6.27 8.65 -17.92
CA PHE A 232 4.90 8.20 -17.76
C PHE A 232 4.25 7.76 -19.08
N LEU A 233 4.40 8.56 -20.15
CA LEU A 233 3.88 8.22 -21.48
C LEU A 233 4.52 6.94 -22.01
N LEU A 234 5.84 6.80 -21.89
CA LEU A 234 6.55 5.58 -22.30
C LEU A 234 6.06 4.36 -21.51
N ALA A 235 5.88 4.49 -20.19
CA ALA A 235 5.40 3.42 -19.34
C ALA A 235 3.95 3.03 -19.66
N ILE A 236 3.06 3.99 -19.92
CA ILE A 236 1.69 3.72 -20.35
C ILE A 236 1.67 2.98 -21.68
N VAL A 237 2.41 3.44 -22.68
CA VAL A 237 2.49 2.78 -23.99
C VAL A 237 2.97 1.35 -23.82
N PHE A 238 4.00 1.12 -23.00
CA PHE A 238 4.49 -0.22 -22.69
C PHE A 238 3.43 -1.11 -22.03
N VAL A 239 2.68 -0.60 -21.04
CA VAL A 239 1.61 -1.33 -20.37
C VAL A 239 0.47 -1.66 -21.35
N LEU A 240 0.10 -0.74 -22.23
CA LEU A 240 -0.96 -0.94 -23.21
C LEU A 240 -0.57 -1.96 -24.29
N ILE A 241 0.67 -1.93 -24.77
CA ILE A 241 1.20 -2.91 -25.75
C ILE A 241 1.23 -4.32 -25.15
N THR A 242 1.63 -4.45 -23.88
CA THR A 242 1.69 -5.74 -23.20
C THR A 242 0.34 -6.24 -22.69
N SER A 243 -0.66 -5.35 -22.59
CA SER A 243 -1.99 -5.74 -22.16
C SER A 243 -2.65 -6.63 -23.22
N LYS A 244 -3.17 -7.78 -22.80
CA LYS A 244 -4.07 -8.56 -23.64
C LYS A 244 -5.42 -7.86 -23.64
N TRP A 245 -5.78 -7.30 -24.79
CA TRP A 245 -7.12 -6.76 -25.01
C TRP A 245 -8.05 -7.95 -25.13
N ASN A 246 -8.76 -8.25 -24.04
CA ASN A 246 -9.84 -9.20 -24.11
C ASN A 246 -11.02 -8.45 -24.71
N SER A 247 -11.18 -8.57 -26.02
CA SER A 247 -12.45 -8.31 -26.68
C SER A 247 -13.48 -9.19 -26.00
N TYR A 248 -14.51 -8.58 -25.41
CA TYR A 248 -15.71 -9.29 -25.01
C TYR A 248 -16.30 -10.02 -26.23
#